data_AF-A0A2D7KA15-F1
#
_entry.id   AF-A0A2D7KA15-F1
#
_cell.length_a   1.000
_cell.length_b   1.000
_cell.length_c   1.000
_cell.angle_alpha   90.00
_cell.angle_beta   90.00
_cell.angle_gamma   90.00
#
_symmetry.space_group_name_H-M   'P 1'
#
loop_
_entity.id
_entity.type
_entity.pdbx_description
1 polymer ?
#
loop_
_entity_poly.entity_id
_entity_poly.type
_entity_poly.pdbx_seq_one_letter_code
_entity_poly.pdbx_strand_id
1 'polypeptide(L)'
;MINILKKKTSEKVGFKIKDLNSCIQLSNIILENNDEFVSYNTLRRLYKIVKGTDLPSKKTLDILSRFNGYHNYQYFIKTYKFENKWKLQNDVYEIQNSNDINLLLTFLKKILKSKENHISILIQILRELLLQKKYHQLYKIFALKELEIKNLTYDEVTHIGNGIGLLLRKINLEDEVIKTLLSIKNYQDLVYTMFVDYANLNTYYFQHIKLFKTIKSKDYLVAFSLCIENLNSYLNLKQIPHSNISLKEYYHPILKSRIIAQKLFVNYKNIINHLDKHYEIPKFTKLPIEYFYELIITAMITKNSVVMEWIIDKVEDNKEENYIFHIRHIQHYFIMKSLYFALKKERKQFKESRKLYSVEAGSTSYKEMLEIFIIIAQYQFANASERINLKNQYLQTTKKLTYPLFDENYLILSAIP
;
A
#
# COMPACT_ATOMS: atom_id res chain seq x y z
N MET A 1 31.21 -3.38 -27.22
CA MET A 1 30.58 -2.30 -26.43
C MET A 1 29.23 -1.85 -26.99
N ILE A 2 29.05 -1.71 -28.31
CA ILE A 2 27.73 -1.41 -28.94
C ILE A 2 26.62 -2.39 -28.51
N ASN A 3 26.89 -3.70 -28.51
CA ASN A 3 25.89 -4.69 -28.08
C ASN A 3 25.48 -4.53 -26.61
N ILE A 4 26.40 -4.07 -25.76
CA ILE A 4 26.12 -3.78 -24.36
C ILE A 4 25.25 -2.52 -24.26
N LEU A 5 25.56 -1.47 -25.01
CA LEU A 5 24.73 -0.27 -25.07
C LEU A 5 23.30 -0.61 -25.52
N LYS A 6 23.15 -1.43 -26.57
CA LYS A 6 21.84 -1.93 -27.04
C LYS A 6 21.09 -2.72 -25.97
N LYS A 7 21.80 -3.54 -25.19
CA LYS A 7 21.25 -4.32 -24.09
C LYS A 7 20.75 -3.39 -22.98
N LYS A 8 21.58 -2.41 -22.54
CA LYS A 8 21.16 -1.40 -21.56
C LYS A 8 19.95 -0.59 -22.03
N THR A 9 19.92 -0.20 -23.31
CA THR A 9 18.75 0.49 -23.87
C THR A 9 17.50 -0.38 -23.76
N SER A 10 17.58 -1.67 -24.10
CA SER A 10 16.46 -2.62 -23.98
C SER A 10 16.01 -2.80 -22.53
N GLU A 11 16.96 -2.88 -21.60
CA GLU A 11 16.68 -2.99 -20.16
C GLU A 11 16.00 -1.71 -19.63
N LYS A 12 16.49 -0.53 -20.03
CA LYS A 12 15.95 0.77 -19.60
C LYS A 12 14.51 0.98 -20.07
N VAL A 13 14.19 0.59 -21.31
CA VAL A 13 12.81 0.74 -21.83
C VAL A 13 11.87 -0.39 -21.43
N GLY A 14 12.39 -1.46 -20.82
CA GLY A 14 11.56 -2.58 -20.33
C GLY A 14 11.02 -3.51 -21.43
N PHE A 15 11.45 -3.37 -22.68
CA PHE A 15 11.04 -4.25 -23.79
C PHE A 15 12.20 -4.55 -24.75
N LYS A 16 12.07 -5.67 -25.48
CA LYS A 16 13.06 -6.07 -26.50
C LYS A 16 12.82 -5.31 -27.81
N ILE A 17 13.89 -4.75 -28.37
CA ILE A 17 13.85 -4.06 -29.66
C ILE A 17 14.13 -5.08 -30.77
N LYS A 18 13.08 -5.54 -31.44
CA LYS A 18 13.13 -6.68 -32.37
C LYS A 18 12.36 -6.46 -33.68
N ASP A 19 11.55 -5.41 -33.76
CA ASP A 19 10.65 -5.14 -34.89
C ASP A 19 10.48 -3.63 -35.13
N LEU A 20 9.68 -3.28 -36.14
CA LEU A 20 9.39 -1.88 -36.49
C LEU A 20 8.75 -1.12 -35.32
N ASN A 21 7.74 -1.70 -34.68
CA ASN A 21 6.97 -1.05 -33.62
C ASN A 21 7.85 -0.71 -32.41
N SER A 22 8.69 -1.65 -31.97
CA SER A 22 9.63 -1.42 -30.87
C SER A 22 10.68 -0.35 -31.18
N CYS A 23 11.08 -0.18 -32.45
CA CYS A 23 11.95 0.92 -32.88
C CYS A 23 11.25 2.28 -32.92
N ILE A 24 9.97 2.33 -33.33
CA ILE A 24 9.15 3.55 -33.27
C ILE A 24 8.97 3.97 -31.81
N GLN A 25 8.60 3.02 -30.96
CA GLN A 25 8.42 3.26 -29.54
C GLN A 25 9.70 3.77 -28.89
N LEU A 26 10.85 3.15 -29.15
CA LEU A 26 12.14 3.64 -28.65
C LEU A 26 12.46 5.05 -29.15
N SER A 27 12.22 5.34 -30.44
CA SER A 27 12.46 6.68 -31.00
C SER A 27 11.67 7.76 -30.27
N ASN A 28 10.39 7.50 -29.98
CA ASN A 28 9.52 8.43 -29.26
C ASN A 28 9.97 8.60 -27.81
N ILE A 29 10.30 7.50 -27.12
CA ILE A 29 10.78 7.53 -25.72
C ILE A 29 12.10 8.31 -25.59
N ILE A 30 13.02 8.20 -26.57
CA ILE A 30 14.26 8.99 -26.56
C ILE A 30 13.94 10.48 -26.71
N LEU A 31 13.04 10.83 -27.63
CA LEU A 31 12.63 12.22 -27.85
C LEU A 31 11.96 12.80 -26.60
N GLU A 32 11.01 12.08 -26.00
CA GLU A 32 10.27 12.51 -24.81
C GLU A 32 11.18 12.69 -23.58
N ASN A 33 12.14 11.78 -23.37
CA ASN A 33 12.96 11.80 -22.16
C ASN A 33 14.18 12.72 -22.25
N ASN A 34 14.72 12.92 -23.45
CA ASN A 34 16.03 13.56 -23.63
C ASN A 34 15.99 14.77 -24.57
N ASP A 35 14.87 15.06 -25.22
CA ASP A 35 14.75 16.07 -26.27
C ASP A 35 15.77 15.87 -27.42
N GLU A 36 16.07 14.59 -27.71
CA GLU A 36 17.00 14.19 -28.76
C GLU A 36 16.33 13.27 -29.78
N PHE A 37 16.58 13.51 -31.07
CA PHE A 37 15.97 12.72 -32.13
C PHE A 37 16.93 11.67 -32.72
N VAL A 38 16.48 10.40 -32.73
CA VAL A 38 17.07 9.31 -33.52
C VAL A 38 15.96 8.61 -34.28
N SER A 39 15.98 8.67 -35.61
CA SER A 39 14.91 8.05 -36.41
C SER A 39 14.77 6.55 -36.14
N TYR A 40 13.53 6.06 -36.14
CA TYR A 40 13.23 4.63 -36.02
C TYR A 40 13.93 3.79 -37.11
N ASN A 41 14.14 4.33 -38.32
CA ASN A 41 14.88 3.64 -39.38
C ASN A 41 16.38 3.48 -39.03
N THR A 42 16.98 4.46 -38.36
CA THR A 42 18.34 4.36 -37.84
C THR A 42 18.42 3.29 -36.74
N LEU A 43 17.42 3.22 -35.86
CA LEU A 43 17.33 2.18 -34.83
C LEU A 43 17.14 0.79 -35.47
N ARG A 44 16.29 0.64 -36.49
CA ARG A 44 16.10 -0.64 -37.20
C ARG A 44 17.41 -1.18 -37.79
N ARG A 45 18.21 -0.32 -38.42
CA ARG A 45 19.55 -0.70 -38.92
C ARG A 45 20.49 -1.05 -37.78
N LEU A 46 20.54 -0.22 -36.73
CA LEU A 46 21.37 -0.46 -35.56
C LEU A 46 21.10 -1.84 -34.94
N TYR A 47 19.83 -2.21 -34.78
CA TYR A 47 19.41 -3.50 -34.21
C TYR A 47 19.40 -4.66 -35.22
N LYS A 48 19.91 -4.45 -36.45
CA LYS A 48 19.95 -5.45 -37.54
C LYS A 48 18.58 -6.04 -37.90
N ILE A 49 17.50 -5.27 -37.71
CA ILE A 49 16.13 -5.62 -38.14
C ILE A 49 16.01 -5.49 -39.67
N VAL A 50 16.79 -4.59 -40.27
CA VAL A 50 16.93 -4.45 -41.73
C VAL A 50 18.40 -4.36 -42.11
N LYS A 51 18.71 -4.66 -43.37
CA LYS A 51 20.06 -4.48 -43.94
C LYS A 51 20.45 -2.99 -43.85
N GLY A 52 21.70 -2.73 -43.49
CA GLY A 52 22.24 -1.37 -43.32
C GLY A 52 23.75 -1.41 -43.15
N THR A 53 24.35 -0.24 -42.95
CA THR A 53 25.80 -0.10 -42.71
C THR A 53 26.19 -0.78 -41.40
N ASP A 54 27.34 -1.47 -41.38
CA ASP A 54 27.81 -2.22 -40.21
C ASP A 54 28.12 -1.34 -38.99
N LEU A 55 28.46 -0.07 -39.24
CA LEU A 55 28.83 0.89 -38.19
C LEU A 55 27.76 1.97 -38.03
N PRO A 56 27.15 2.11 -36.83
CA PRO A 56 26.24 3.20 -36.55
C PRO A 56 26.99 4.53 -36.40
N SER A 57 26.31 5.64 -36.70
CA SER A 57 26.92 6.97 -36.58
C SER A 57 27.31 7.29 -35.14
N LYS A 58 28.40 8.05 -34.95
CA LYS A 58 28.80 8.57 -33.63
C LYS A 58 27.66 9.31 -32.93
N LYS A 59 26.91 10.14 -33.67
CA LYS A 59 25.73 10.85 -33.16
C LYS A 59 24.69 9.89 -32.58
N THR A 60 24.36 8.80 -33.28
CA THR A 60 23.42 7.78 -32.79
C THR A 60 23.92 7.11 -31.52
N LEU A 61 25.21 6.77 -31.46
CA LEU A 61 25.82 6.16 -30.28
C LEU A 61 25.85 7.12 -29.08
N ASP A 62 26.12 8.40 -29.32
CA ASP A 62 26.13 9.44 -28.30
C ASP A 62 24.72 9.69 -27.73
N ILE A 63 23.70 9.79 -28.58
CA ILE A 63 22.31 9.93 -28.14
C ILE A 63 21.88 8.71 -27.32
N LEU A 64 22.16 7.49 -27.79
CA LEU A 64 21.84 6.28 -27.01
C LEU A 64 22.62 6.21 -25.69
N SER A 65 23.84 6.75 -25.65
CA SER A 65 24.62 6.80 -24.41
C SER A 65 24.00 7.78 -23.41
N ARG A 66 23.60 8.99 -23.85
CA ARG A 66 22.86 9.95 -23.03
C ARG A 66 21.50 9.44 -22.59
N PHE A 67 20.79 8.78 -23.49
CA PHE A 67 19.57 8.07 -23.15
C PHE A 67 19.80 7.04 -22.04
N ASN A 68 20.94 6.36 -22.01
CA ASN A 68 21.31 5.43 -20.93
C ASN A 68 21.99 6.09 -19.72
N GLY A 69 22.04 7.42 -19.63
CA GLY A 69 22.58 8.15 -18.48
C GLY A 69 24.09 8.47 -18.54
N TYR A 70 24.76 8.25 -19.67
CA TYR A 70 26.17 8.59 -19.88
C TYR A 70 26.34 9.91 -20.65
N HIS A 71 27.43 10.65 -20.45
CA HIS A 71 27.65 11.91 -21.19
C HIS A 71 27.74 11.74 -22.71
N ASN A 72 28.40 10.69 -23.18
CA ASN A 72 28.56 10.32 -24.59
C ASN A 72 29.07 8.87 -24.70
N TYR A 73 29.24 8.37 -25.93
CA TYR A 73 29.66 6.99 -26.16
C TYR A 73 31.08 6.69 -25.66
N GLN A 74 31.98 7.67 -25.74
CA GLN A 74 33.34 7.52 -25.23
C GLN A 74 33.37 7.43 -23.70
N TYR A 75 32.54 8.24 -23.03
CA TYR A 75 32.36 8.17 -21.58
C TYR A 75 31.80 6.80 -21.18
N PHE A 76 30.76 6.30 -21.87
CA PHE A 76 30.22 4.96 -21.67
C PHE A 76 31.29 3.87 -21.77
N ILE A 77 32.11 3.86 -22.82
CA ILE A 77 33.19 2.86 -22.98
C ILE A 77 34.14 2.89 -21.78
N LYS A 78 34.49 4.09 -21.29
CA LYS A 78 35.44 4.27 -20.19
C LYS A 78 34.85 3.88 -18.84
N THR A 79 33.58 4.17 -18.58
CA THR A 79 32.97 4.00 -17.26
C THR A 79 32.22 2.68 -17.10
N TYR A 80 31.70 2.09 -18.18
CA TYR A 80 30.93 0.84 -18.10
C TYR A 80 31.72 -0.31 -17.47
N LYS A 81 33.03 -0.41 -17.74
CA LYS A 81 33.91 -1.42 -17.12
C LYS A 81 34.03 -1.28 -15.59
N PHE A 82 33.65 -0.13 -15.04
CA PHE A 82 33.61 0.15 -13.61
C PHE A 82 32.17 0.20 -13.07
N GLU A 83 31.16 -0.05 -13.91
CA GLU A 83 29.80 -0.21 -13.43
C GLU A 83 29.66 -1.55 -12.72
N ASN A 84 29.82 -1.52 -11.42
CA ASN A 84 29.34 -2.60 -10.59
C ASN A 84 27.83 -2.40 -10.39
N LYS A 85 27.01 -3.19 -11.11
CA LYS A 85 25.55 -3.26 -10.91
C LYS A 85 25.17 -3.46 -9.44
N TRP A 86 26.05 -4.09 -8.67
CA TRP A 86 25.89 -4.38 -7.25
C TRP A 86 26.52 -3.33 -6.33
N LYS A 87 27.09 -2.22 -6.86
CA LYS A 87 27.81 -1.25 -6.01
C LYS A 87 26.94 -0.74 -4.89
N LEU A 88 25.73 -0.31 -5.22
CA LEU A 88 24.78 0.21 -4.25
C LEU A 88 24.43 -0.83 -3.17
N GLN A 89 24.24 -2.09 -3.58
CA GLN A 89 23.93 -3.15 -2.65
C GLN A 89 25.14 -3.52 -1.75
N ASN A 90 26.35 -3.52 -2.32
CA ASN A 90 27.58 -3.72 -1.57
C ASN A 90 27.81 -2.58 -0.56
N ASP A 91 27.53 -1.33 -0.94
CA ASP A 91 27.60 -0.17 -0.05
C ASP A 91 26.62 -0.33 1.12
N VAL A 92 25.41 -0.85 0.87
CA VAL A 92 24.43 -1.18 1.93
C VAL A 92 25.03 -2.21 2.90
N TYR A 93 25.61 -3.31 2.38
CA TYR A 93 26.21 -4.34 3.22
C TYR A 93 27.39 -3.83 4.04
N GLU A 94 28.28 -3.03 3.45
CA GLU A 94 29.42 -2.44 4.16
C GLU A 94 28.94 -1.52 5.29
N ILE A 95 27.95 -0.66 5.02
CA ILE A 95 27.45 0.31 5.98
C ILE A 95 26.69 -0.35 7.12
N GLN A 96 25.90 -1.39 6.86
CA GLN A 96 25.19 -2.13 7.91
C GLN A 96 26.13 -2.87 8.88
N ASN A 97 27.30 -3.28 8.37
CA ASN A 97 28.36 -3.89 9.16
C ASN A 97 29.30 -2.86 9.80
N SER A 98 29.35 -1.63 9.27
CA SER A 98 30.00 -0.51 9.94
C SER A 98 29.14 -0.12 11.14
N ASN A 99 29.69 -0.17 12.36
CA ASN A 99 29.01 0.35 13.54
C ASN A 99 29.00 1.90 13.58
N ASP A 100 29.31 2.56 12.46
CA ASP A 100 29.37 4.01 12.30
C ASP A 100 28.00 4.58 11.93
N ILE A 101 27.33 5.16 12.92
CA ILE A 101 26.03 5.79 12.75
C ILE A 101 26.08 7.04 11.85
N ASN A 102 27.18 7.79 11.85
CA ASN A 102 27.28 9.00 11.03
C ASN A 102 27.43 8.63 9.56
N LEU A 103 28.19 7.57 9.27
CA LEU A 103 28.30 7.01 7.93
C LEU A 103 26.94 6.52 7.43
N LEU A 104 26.21 5.75 8.24
CA LEU A 104 24.86 5.27 7.93
C LEU A 104 23.87 6.41 7.64
N LEU A 105 23.83 7.42 8.50
CA LEU A 105 22.93 8.56 8.30
C LEU A 105 23.32 9.38 7.07
N THR A 106 24.61 9.58 6.80
CA THR A 106 25.10 10.30 5.62
C THR A 106 24.73 9.57 4.33
N PHE A 107 24.90 8.24 4.32
CA PHE A 107 24.50 7.39 3.22
C PHE A 107 22.99 7.47 2.97
N LEU A 108 22.16 7.29 3.99
CA LEU A 108 20.71 7.36 3.84
C LEU A 108 20.24 8.73 3.34
N LYS A 109 20.81 9.83 3.83
CA LYS A 109 20.49 11.18 3.30
C LYS A 109 20.82 11.33 1.82
N LYS A 110 21.91 10.71 1.36
CA LYS A 110 22.27 10.70 -0.08
C LYS A 110 21.30 9.83 -0.88
N ILE A 111 20.96 8.65 -0.37
CA ILE A 111 20.04 7.68 -1.00
C ILE A 111 18.64 8.28 -1.14
N LEU A 112 18.09 8.87 -0.07
CA LEU A 112 16.74 9.44 -0.07
C LEU A 112 16.59 10.66 -0.99
N LYS A 113 17.70 11.30 -1.38
CA LYS A 113 17.72 12.35 -2.41
C LYS A 113 17.79 11.78 -3.84
N SER A 114 18.13 10.51 -3.99
CA SER A 114 18.17 9.83 -5.29
C SER A 114 16.79 9.29 -5.65
N LYS A 115 16.39 9.42 -6.91
CA LYS A 115 15.03 9.05 -7.35
C LYS A 115 14.80 7.54 -7.50
N GLU A 116 15.83 6.71 -7.59
CA GLU A 116 15.70 5.30 -7.94
C GLU A 116 16.06 4.37 -6.77
N ASN A 117 15.21 3.38 -6.48
CA ASN A 117 15.40 2.30 -5.49
C ASN A 117 15.61 2.72 -4.02
N HIS A 118 15.49 4.01 -3.69
CA HIS A 118 15.80 4.54 -2.37
C HIS A 118 14.90 3.98 -1.25
N ILE A 119 13.60 3.79 -1.52
CA ILE A 119 12.67 3.23 -0.53
C ILE A 119 12.97 1.77 -0.21
N SER A 120 13.27 0.95 -1.21
CA SER A 120 13.60 -0.48 -0.99
C SER A 120 14.84 -0.65 -0.10
N ILE A 121 15.85 0.19 -0.32
CA ILE A 121 17.08 0.20 0.50
C ILE A 121 16.78 0.68 1.92
N LEU A 122 15.98 1.74 2.07
CA LEU A 122 15.54 2.21 3.39
C LEU A 122 14.82 1.09 4.15
N ILE A 123 13.85 0.42 3.51
CA ILE A 123 13.10 -0.69 4.13
C ILE A 123 14.04 -1.82 4.52
N GLN A 124 14.97 -2.21 3.66
CA GLN A 124 15.96 -3.24 3.97
C GLN A 124 16.75 -2.88 5.23
N ILE A 125 17.32 -1.67 5.28
CA ILE A 125 18.12 -1.20 6.42
C ILE A 125 17.28 -1.18 7.70
N LEU A 126 16.07 -0.60 7.67
CA LEU A 126 15.19 -0.53 8.84
C LEU A 126 14.80 -1.93 9.35
N ARG A 127 14.49 -2.87 8.44
CA ARG A 127 14.15 -4.25 8.80
C ARG A 127 15.32 -4.98 9.45
N GLU A 128 16.52 -4.83 8.90
CA GLU A 128 17.72 -5.45 9.47
C GLU A 128 18.08 -4.86 10.84
N LEU A 129 17.97 -3.55 11.03
CA LEU A 129 18.20 -2.91 12.33
C LEU A 129 17.19 -3.40 13.39
N LEU A 130 15.93 -3.60 13.01
CA LEU A 130 14.90 -4.20 13.88
C LEU A 130 15.27 -5.64 14.27
N LEU A 131 15.67 -6.47 13.30
CA LEU A 131 16.07 -7.87 13.54
C LEU A 131 17.32 -7.98 14.42
N GLN A 132 18.28 -7.07 14.24
CA GLN A 132 19.52 -7.01 15.03
C GLN A 132 19.35 -6.25 16.36
N LYS A 133 18.14 -5.76 16.67
CA LYS A 133 17.85 -4.91 17.84
C LYS A 133 18.74 -3.67 17.97
N LYS A 134 19.21 -3.12 16.84
CA LYS A 134 20.01 -1.90 16.76
C LYS A 134 19.12 -0.65 16.84
N TYR A 135 18.42 -0.49 17.95
CA TYR A 135 17.35 0.50 18.10
C TYR A 135 17.85 1.95 18.12
N HIS A 136 19.05 2.22 18.64
CA HIS A 136 19.60 3.56 18.64
C HIS A 136 19.75 4.12 17.21
N GLN A 137 20.28 3.31 16.29
CA GLN A 137 20.38 3.62 14.86
C GLN A 137 18.98 3.80 14.25
N LEU A 138 18.06 2.91 14.57
CA LEU A 138 16.67 2.96 14.10
C LEU A 138 16.01 4.30 14.45
N TYR A 139 16.14 4.77 15.69
CA TYR A 139 15.56 6.04 16.14
C TYR A 139 16.17 7.23 15.40
N LYS A 140 17.49 7.23 15.18
CA LYS A 140 18.18 8.30 14.46
C LYS A 140 17.78 8.36 12.99
N ILE A 141 17.53 7.21 12.36
CA ILE A 141 17.03 7.15 10.98
C ILE A 141 15.62 7.72 10.92
N PHE A 142 14.70 7.29 11.79
CA PHE A 142 13.34 7.85 11.80
C PHE A 142 13.32 9.34 12.15
N ALA A 143 14.36 9.90 12.77
CA ALA A 143 14.47 11.34 13.01
C ALA A 143 14.96 12.16 11.79
N LEU A 144 15.29 11.53 10.65
CA LEU A 144 15.73 12.23 9.45
C LEU A 144 14.63 13.10 8.84
N LYS A 145 14.97 14.34 8.43
CA LYS A 145 14.02 15.25 7.78
C LYS A 145 13.57 14.74 6.41
N GLU A 146 14.43 13.99 5.74
CA GLU A 146 14.16 13.34 4.46
C GLU A 146 12.99 12.35 4.54
N LEU A 147 12.68 11.84 5.74
CA LEU A 147 11.55 10.93 5.99
C LEU A 147 10.27 11.65 6.43
N GLU A 148 10.25 12.99 6.48
CA GLU A 148 9.00 13.71 6.71
C GLU A 148 8.02 13.43 5.57
N ILE A 149 6.76 13.13 5.90
CA ILE A 149 5.73 12.71 4.93
C ILE A 149 5.58 13.63 3.71
N LYS A 150 5.85 14.95 3.86
CA LYS A 150 5.79 15.94 2.78
C LYS A 150 6.86 15.74 1.70
N ASN A 151 7.91 14.99 2.00
CA ASN A 151 9.04 14.71 1.10
C ASN A 151 8.86 13.36 0.38
N LEU A 152 7.77 12.63 0.66
CA LEU A 152 7.48 11.31 0.11
C LEU A 152 6.12 11.35 -0.59
N THR A 153 6.00 10.58 -1.67
CA THR A 153 4.71 10.29 -2.28
C THR A 153 3.91 9.33 -1.40
N TYR A 154 2.58 9.32 -1.53
CA TYR A 154 1.74 8.39 -0.77
C TYR A 154 2.09 6.92 -1.04
N ASP A 155 2.40 6.57 -2.29
CA ASP A 155 2.83 5.21 -2.66
C ASP A 155 4.12 4.80 -1.93
N GLU A 156 5.09 5.70 -1.80
CA GLU A 156 6.32 5.44 -1.04
C GLU A 156 6.02 5.25 0.45
N VAL A 157 5.15 6.07 1.03
CA VAL A 157 4.73 5.94 2.44
C VAL A 157 4.03 4.59 2.67
N THR A 158 3.11 4.20 1.78
CA THR A 158 2.44 2.88 1.88
C THR A 158 3.44 1.73 1.72
N HIS A 159 4.46 1.88 0.86
CA HIS A 159 5.49 0.87 0.67
C HIS A 159 6.36 0.70 1.92
N ILE A 160 6.77 1.80 2.56
CA ILE A 160 7.48 1.79 3.85
C ILE A 160 6.62 1.09 4.91
N GLY A 161 5.36 1.52 5.07
CA GLY A 161 4.44 0.96 6.05
C GLY A 161 4.28 -0.56 5.89
N ASN A 162 4.01 -1.03 4.67
CA ASN A 162 3.90 -2.46 4.37
C ASN A 162 5.23 -3.21 4.62
N GLY A 163 6.34 -2.62 4.20
CA GLY A 163 7.68 -3.20 4.34
C GLY A 163 8.08 -3.42 5.80
N ILE A 164 7.78 -2.47 6.68
CA ILE A 164 8.10 -2.59 8.12
C ILE A 164 7.01 -3.36 8.87
N GLY A 165 5.75 -3.05 8.62
CA GLY A 165 4.61 -3.62 9.34
C GLY A 165 4.49 -5.14 9.23
N LEU A 166 4.78 -5.70 8.06
CA LEU A 166 4.83 -7.16 7.90
C LEU A 166 5.89 -7.84 8.77
N LEU A 167 7.01 -7.16 9.05
CA LEU A 167 8.03 -7.67 9.96
C LEU A 167 7.55 -7.62 11.42
N LEU A 168 6.79 -6.59 11.82
CA LEU A 168 6.26 -6.46 13.18
C LEU A 168 5.37 -7.64 13.59
N ARG A 169 4.70 -8.30 12.63
CA ARG A 169 3.96 -9.56 12.87
C ARG A 169 4.84 -10.73 13.35
N LYS A 170 6.17 -10.63 13.18
CA LYS A 170 7.12 -11.74 13.38
C LYS A 170 8.16 -11.48 14.47
N ILE A 171 8.20 -10.26 15.00
CA ILE A 171 9.17 -9.88 16.03
C ILE A 171 8.43 -9.35 17.26
N ASN A 172 9.04 -9.54 18.43
CA ASN A 172 8.56 -8.95 19.67
C ASN A 172 9.48 -7.78 20.03
N LEU A 173 8.90 -6.60 20.15
CA LEU A 173 9.61 -5.39 20.59
C LEU A 173 9.35 -5.16 22.08
N GLU A 174 10.36 -4.70 22.79
CA GLU A 174 10.23 -4.30 24.19
C GLU A 174 9.37 -3.02 24.31
N ASP A 175 8.55 -2.90 25.36
CA ASP A 175 7.61 -1.77 25.54
C ASP A 175 8.28 -0.40 25.43
N GLU A 176 9.46 -0.23 26.01
CA GLU A 176 10.22 1.02 25.95
C GLU A 176 10.71 1.36 24.54
N VAL A 177 11.00 0.34 23.73
CA VAL A 177 11.36 0.51 22.31
C VAL A 177 10.15 0.99 21.53
N ILE A 178 8.99 0.35 21.75
CA ILE A 178 7.74 0.74 21.10
C ILE A 178 7.37 2.17 21.51
N LYS A 179 7.42 2.52 22.80
CA LYS A 179 7.14 3.88 23.27
C LYS A 179 8.06 4.91 22.62
N THR A 180 9.37 4.60 22.54
CA THR A 180 10.34 5.48 21.90
C THR A 180 10.01 5.66 20.42
N LEU A 181 9.74 4.59 19.67
CA LEU A 181 9.33 4.67 18.27
C LEU A 181 8.04 5.47 18.10
N LEU A 182 7.02 5.20 18.91
CA LEU A 182 5.73 5.90 18.89
C LEU A 182 5.86 7.39 19.25
N SER A 183 6.95 7.84 19.87
CA SER A 183 7.22 9.26 20.10
C SER A 183 7.83 9.98 18.89
N ILE A 184 8.34 9.23 17.90
CA ILE A 184 9.00 9.78 16.71
C ILE A 184 7.96 10.01 15.60
N LYS A 185 7.79 11.26 15.18
CA LYS A 185 6.79 11.67 14.18
C LYS A 185 6.82 10.84 12.89
N ASN A 186 8.00 10.60 12.31
CA ASN A 186 8.08 9.83 11.07
C ASN A 186 7.71 8.36 11.28
N TYR A 187 7.97 7.76 12.46
CA TYR A 187 7.47 6.42 12.73
C TYR A 187 5.94 6.39 12.86
N GLN A 188 5.37 7.42 13.51
CA GLN A 188 3.91 7.59 13.58
C GLN A 188 3.30 7.61 12.17
N ASP A 189 3.79 8.51 11.32
CA ASP A 189 3.24 8.78 10.00
C ASP A 189 3.49 7.62 8.99
N LEU A 190 4.70 7.05 8.99
CA LEU A 190 5.13 6.09 7.97
C LEU A 190 4.82 4.63 8.31
N VAL A 191 4.65 4.30 9.59
CA VAL A 191 4.47 2.91 10.04
C VAL A 191 3.19 2.77 10.86
N TYR A 192 3.09 3.47 12.00
CA TYR A 192 2.01 3.25 12.98
C TYR A 192 0.61 3.52 12.41
N THR A 193 0.42 4.65 11.71
CA THR A 193 -0.87 5.01 11.11
C THR A 193 -1.06 4.47 9.70
N MET A 194 0.02 4.07 9.02
CA MET A 194 -0.03 3.59 7.64
C MET A 194 -0.28 2.08 7.55
N PHE A 195 0.37 1.28 8.41
CA PHE A 195 0.16 -0.17 8.47
C PHE A 195 -0.78 -0.54 9.61
N VAL A 196 -2.07 -0.33 9.38
CA VAL A 196 -3.13 -0.67 10.36
C VAL A 196 -3.49 -2.15 10.20
N ASP A 197 -3.05 -2.96 11.15
CA ASP A 197 -3.06 -4.42 11.04
C ASP A 197 -4.25 -5.06 11.76
N TYR A 198 -5.42 -5.04 11.13
CA TYR A 198 -6.63 -5.66 11.69
C TYR A 198 -6.50 -7.17 11.84
N ALA A 199 -5.56 -7.81 11.14
CA ALA A 199 -5.32 -9.24 11.35
C ALA A 199 -4.60 -9.56 12.66
N ASN A 200 -3.91 -8.57 13.24
CA ASN A 200 -3.09 -8.71 14.44
C ASN A 200 -3.47 -7.68 15.52
N LEU A 201 -4.71 -7.17 15.48
CA LEU A 201 -5.20 -6.26 16.50
C LEU A 201 -5.22 -6.98 17.86
N ASN A 202 -5.62 -8.25 17.96
CA ASN A 202 -5.56 -8.97 19.24
C ASN A 202 -4.15 -9.36 19.74
N THR A 203 -3.09 -9.03 18.99
CA THR A 203 -1.70 -9.36 19.36
C THR A 203 -0.86 -8.09 19.52
N TYR A 204 0.24 -7.94 18.77
CA TYR A 204 1.20 -6.86 18.93
C TYR A 204 0.57 -5.48 18.66
N TYR A 205 -0.37 -5.39 17.71
CA TYR A 205 -0.85 -4.10 17.26
C TYR A 205 -1.66 -3.39 18.35
N PHE A 206 -2.53 -4.09 19.09
CA PHE A 206 -3.24 -3.48 20.22
C PHE A 206 -2.34 -3.18 21.42
N GLN A 207 -1.24 -3.93 21.62
CA GLN A 207 -0.22 -3.52 22.59
C GLN A 207 0.37 -2.16 22.21
N HIS A 208 0.68 -1.93 20.93
CA HIS A 208 1.15 -0.62 20.46
C HIS A 208 0.10 0.47 20.68
N ILE A 209 -1.20 0.17 20.46
CA ILE A 209 -2.30 1.10 20.78
C ILE A 209 -2.31 1.45 22.27
N LYS A 210 -2.22 0.46 23.18
CA LYS A 210 -2.20 0.70 24.63
C LYS A 210 -1.02 1.56 25.06
N LEU A 211 0.18 1.26 24.55
CA LEU A 211 1.40 2.01 24.84
C LEU A 211 1.33 3.44 24.28
N PHE A 212 0.74 3.63 23.10
CA PHE A 212 0.57 4.96 22.52
C PHE A 212 -0.21 5.92 23.44
N LYS A 213 -1.21 5.40 24.17
CA LYS A 213 -2.01 6.21 25.12
C LYS A 213 -1.20 6.80 26.26
N THR A 214 -0.05 6.22 26.59
CA THR A 214 0.81 6.74 27.66
C THR A 214 1.68 7.91 27.19
N ILE A 215 1.58 8.31 25.92
CA ILE A 215 2.43 9.33 25.29
C ILE A 215 1.56 10.51 24.87
N LYS A 216 2.02 11.74 25.18
CA LYS A 216 1.36 12.96 24.73
C LYS A 216 1.46 13.06 23.20
N SER A 217 0.31 13.18 22.55
CA SER A 217 0.21 13.12 21.09
C SER A 217 -0.75 14.15 20.52
N LYS A 218 -0.64 14.38 19.21
CA LYS A 218 -1.58 15.21 18.48
C LYS A 218 -2.96 14.59 18.49
N ASP A 219 -3.98 15.43 18.44
CA ASP A 219 -5.36 15.02 18.62
C ASP A 219 -5.89 14.06 17.53
N TYR A 220 -5.44 14.20 16.28
CA TYR A 220 -5.78 13.25 15.23
C TYR A 220 -5.27 11.82 15.52
N LEU A 221 -4.09 11.69 16.14
CA LEU A 221 -3.57 10.39 16.56
C LEU A 221 -4.36 9.84 17.74
N VAL A 222 -4.75 10.69 18.69
CA VAL A 222 -5.64 10.29 19.79
C VAL A 222 -6.95 9.76 19.22
N ALA A 223 -7.61 10.51 18.31
CA ALA A 223 -8.83 10.07 17.66
C ALA A 223 -8.66 8.73 16.91
N PHE A 224 -7.54 8.57 16.20
CA PHE A 224 -7.16 7.32 15.54
C PHE A 224 -7.10 6.14 16.53
N SER A 225 -6.39 6.28 17.65
CA SER A 225 -6.22 5.21 18.64
C SER A 225 -7.54 4.86 19.33
N LEU A 226 -8.38 5.85 19.67
CA LEU A 226 -9.70 5.61 20.26
C LEU A 226 -10.62 4.82 19.32
N CYS A 227 -10.59 5.12 18.01
CA CYS A 227 -11.36 4.35 17.03
C CYS A 227 -10.89 2.89 16.93
N ILE A 228 -9.57 2.66 17.00
CA ILE A 228 -9.01 1.30 17.00
C ILE A 228 -9.40 0.52 18.27
N GLU A 229 -9.42 1.19 19.42
CA GLU A 229 -9.90 0.56 20.67
C GLU A 229 -11.35 0.13 20.58
N ASN A 230 -12.22 1.00 20.04
CA ASN A 230 -13.61 0.65 19.80
C ASN A 230 -13.77 -0.55 18.87
N LEU A 231 -13.03 -0.57 17.76
CA LEU A 231 -13.01 -1.72 16.85
C LEU A 231 -12.54 -2.98 17.58
N ASN A 232 -11.47 -2.91 18.36
CA ASN A 232 -11.00 -4.05 19.14
C ASN A 232 -12.09 -4.56 20.09
N SER A 233 -12.77 -3.67 20.83
CA SER A 233 -13.88 -4.05 21.69
C SER A 233 -15.00 -4.71 20.90
N TYR A 234 -15.42 -4.14 19.76
CA TYR A 234 -16.49 -4.69 18.93
C TYR A 234 -16.16 -6.10 18.42
N LEU A 235 -14.97 -6.30 17.84
CA LEU A 235 -14.51 -7.61 17.34
C LEU A 235 -14.40 -8.67 18.46
N ASN A 236 -14.21 -8.22 19.70
CA ASN A 236 -14.13 -9.08 20.88
C ASN A 236 -15.44 -9.18 21.66
N LEU A 237 -16.56 -8.70 21.11
CA LEU A 237 -17.88 -8.73 21.75
C LEU A 237 -17.88 -8.05 23.14
N LYS A 238 -17.10 -6.99 23.29
CA LYS A 238 -16.99 -6.17 24.50
C LYS A 238 -17.71 -4.84 24.31
N GLN A 239 -18.05 -4.19 25.43
CA GLN A 239 -18.61 -2.85 25.41
C GLN A 239 -17.67 -1.85 24.73
N ILE A 240 -18.25 -0.97 23.92
CA ILE A 240 -17.53 0.12 23.24
C ILE A 240 -17.10 1.17 24.28
N PRO A 241 -15.79 1.39 24.47
CA PRO A 241 -15.28 2.27 25.53
C PRO A 241 -15.45 3.76 25.21
N HIS A 242 -15.45 4.16 23.93
CA HIS A 242 -15.42 5.56 23.53
C HIS A 242 -16.63 5.93 22.66
N SER A 243 -17.56 6.71 23.21
CA SER A 243 -18.79 7.10 22.51
C SER A 243 -18.70 8.43 21.75
N ASN A 244 -17.77 9.31 22.14
CA ASN A 244 -17.68 10.70 21.67
C ASN A 244 -16.28 11.03 21.12
N ILE A 245 -15.94 10.50 19.95
CA ILE A 245 -14.68 10.82 19.26
C ILE A 245 -14.90 12.06 18.39
N SER A 246 -14.17 13.13 18.67
CA SER A 246 -14.30 14.41 17.94
C SER A 246 -13.79 14.28 16.51
N LEU A 247 -14.60 14.74 15.57
CA LEU A 247 -14.22 14.90 14.16
C LEU A 247 -13.79 16.34 13.90
N LYS A 248 -12.69 16.54 13.16
CA LYS A 248 -12.18 17.88 12.80
C LYS A 248 -11.92 17.99 11.30
N GLU A 249 -12.03 19.21 10.77
CA GLU A 249 -11.95 19.47 9.33
C GLU A 249 -10.58 19.12 8.73
N TYR A 250 -9.48 19.40 9.43
CA TYR A 250 -8.13 19.15 8.93
C TYR A 250 -7.68 17.69 9.02
N TYR A 251 -8.51 16.79 9.57
CA TYR A 251 -8.16 15.37 9.64
C TYR A 251 -8.08 14.75 8.24
N HIS A 252 -7.20 13.77 8.09
CA HIS A 252 -7.08 13.01 6.85
C HIS A 252 -8.42 12.32 6.50
N PRO A 253 -8.83 12.26 5.23
CA PRO A 253 -10.10 11.64 4.82
C PRO A 253 -10.33 10.23 5.37
N ILE A 254 -9.30 9.38 5.37
CA ILE A 254 -9.38 8.01 5.95
C ILE A 254 -9.69 8.05 7.46
N LEU A 255 -9.09 8.98 8.20
CA LEU A 255 -9.40 9.13 9.63
C LEU A 255 -10.82 9.65 9.84
N LYS A 256 -11.28 10.59 9.00
CA LYS A 256 -12.68 11.04 9.03
C LYS A 256 -13.63 9.86 8.81
N SER A 257 -13.39 9.06 7.77
CA SER A 257 -14.10 7.81 7.47
C SER A 257 -14.16 6.90 8.70
N ARG A 258 -13.02 6.72 9.38
CA ARG A 258 -12.91 5.89 10.57
C ARG A 258 -13.77 6.38 11.73
N ILE A 259 -13.77 7.68 12.00
CA ILE A 259 -14.51 8.29 13.11
C ILE A 259 -16.02 8.18 12.85
N ILE A 260 -16.47 8.38 11.62
CA ILE A 260 -17.88 8.27 11.25
C ILE A 260 -18.35 6.82 11.36
N ALA A 261 -17.52 5.88 10.91
CA ALA A 261 -17.80 4.45 10.95
C ALA A 261 -18.08 3.93 12.36
N GLN A 262 -17.61 4.60 13.41
CA GLN A 262 -17.88 4.22 14.80
C GLN A 262 -19.38 4.16 15.14
N LYS A 263 -20.23 4.90 14.43
CA LYS A 263 -21.69 4.87 14.60
C LYS A 263 -22.31 3.50 14.27
N LEU A 264 -21.64 2.70 13.44
CA LEU A 264 -22.12 1.37 13.06
C LEU A 264 -21.97 0.35 14.20
N PHE A 265 -21.09 0.59 15.18
CA PHE A 265 -20.92 -0.31 16.33
C PHE A 265 -22.04 -0.22 17.37
N VAL A 266 -22.88 0.82 17.32
CA VAL A 266 -23.88 1.13 18.35
C VAL A 266 -25.31 1.18 17.81
N ASN A 267 -25.57 0.57 16.64
CA ASN A 267 -26.89 0.57 15.97
C ASN A 267 -27.55 1.96 15.94
N TYR A 268 -26.79 2.97 15.50
CA TYR A 268 -27.23 4.35 15.48
C TYR A 268 -28.50 4.53 14.63
N LYS A 269 -29.57 5.07 15.24
CA LYS A 269 -30.83 5.36 14.54
C LYS A 269 -30.59 6.38 13.42
N ASN A 270 -31.21 6.16 12.26
CA ASN A 270 -31.12 7.05 11.09
C ASN A 270 -29.67 7.27 10.60
N ILE A 271 -28.85 6.21 10.57
CA ILE A 271 -27.46 6.28 10.11
C ILE A 271 -27.31 6.94 8.73
N ILE A 272 -28.21 6.67 7.78
CA ILE A 272 -28.16 7.26 6.44
C ILE A 272 -28.25 8.78 6.48
N ASN A 273 -29.22 9.35 7.22
CA ASN A 273 -29.32 10.80 7.38
C ASN A 273 -28.07 11.43 8.01
N HIS A 274 -27.39 10.70 8.92
CA HIS A 274 -26.13 11.17 9.49
C HIS A 274 -25.00 11.14 8.47
N LEU A 275 -24.92 10.09 7.65
CA LEU A 275 -23.95 9.98 6.56
C LEU A 275 -24.20 11.07 5.52
N ASP A 276 -25.43 11.25 5.03
CA ASP A 276 -25.75 12.29 4.06
C ASP A 276 -25.36 13.68 4.58
N LYS A 277 -25.72 14.05 5.82
CA LYS A 277 -25.28 15.32 6.42
C LYS A 277 -23.77 15.48 6.52
N HIS A 278 -23.03 14.38 6.72
CA HIS A 278 -21.58 14.44 6.81
C HIS A 278 -20.92 14.61 5.43
N TYR A 279 -21.48 13.96 4.42
CA TYR A 279 -20.91 13.87 3.07
C TYR A 279 -21.53 14.86 2.07
N GLU A 280 -22.59 15.59 2.47
CA GLU A 280 -23.07 16.83 1.83
C GLU A 280 -22.03 17.95 2.02
N ILE A 281 -20.91 17.85 1.30
CA ILE A 281 -19.91 18.91 1.25
C ILE A 281 -20.15 19.71 -0.03
N PRO A 282 -20.52 21.00 0.04
CA PRO A 282 -20.83 21.84 -1.14
C PRO A 282 -19.67 22.03 -2.14
N LYS A 283 -18.47 21.53 -1.84
CA LYS A 283 -17.23 21.81 -2.58
C LYS A 283 -16.80 20.70 -3.54
N PHE A 284 -17.34 19.49 -3.44
CA PHE A 284 -16.92 18.38 -4.30
C PHE A 284 -18.13 17.74 -4.97
N THR A 285 -18.11 17.68 -6.30
CA THR A 285 -19.13 16.98 -7.09
C THR A 285 -19.07 15.47 -6.91
N LYS A 286 -17.89 14.92 -6.55
CA LYS A 286 -17.67 13.51 -6.19
C LYS A 286 -16.60 13.38 -5.10
N LEU A 287 -16.84 12.55 -4.09
CA LEU A 287 -15.89 12.34 -2.99
C LEU A 287 -14.91 11.19 -3.29
N PRO A 288 -13.59 11.37 -3.10
CA PRO A 288 -12.59 10.31 -3.26
C PRO A 288 -12.85 9.11 -2.35
N ILE A 289 -12.41 7.91 -2.77
CA ILE A 289 -12.65 6.64 -2.07
C ILE A 289 -12.11 6.62 -0.63
N GLU A 290 -11.10 7.44 -0.33
CA GLU A 290 -10.48 7.61 0.99
C GLU A 290 -11.50 8.04 2.05
N TYR A 291 -12.53 8.79 1.66
CA TYR A 291 -13.62 9.21 2.55
C TYR A 291 -14.52 8.05 2.98
N PHE A 292 -14.49 6.94 2.25
CA PHE A 292 -15.30 5.74 2.50
C PHE A 292 -14.48 4.56 3.01
N TYR A 293 -13.14 4.63 2.94
CA TYR A 293 -12.25 3.48 3.14
C TYR A 293 -12.54 2.67 4.42
N GLU A 294 -12.65 3.33 5.58
CA GLU A 294 -12.92 2.65 6.85
C GLU A 294 -14.41 2.37 7.08
N LEU A 295 -15.29 3.18 6.49
CA LEU A 295 -16.73 2.95 6.48
C LEU A 295 -17.06 1.65 5.71
N ILE A 296 -16.37 1.39 4.59
CA ILE A 296 -16.47 0.15 3.80
C ILE A 296 -16.12 -1.07 4.65
N ILE A 297 -14.95 -1.06 5.29
CA ILE A 297 -14.52 -2.18 6.14
C ILE A 297 -15.49 -2.38 7.31
N THR A 298 -15.91 -1.29 7.97
CA THR A 298 -16.79 -1.37 9.13
C THR A 298 -18.21 -1.83 8.75
N ALA A 299 -18.71 -1.43 7.59
CA ALA A 299 -19.99 -1.92 7.06
C ALA A 299 -19.94 -3.44 6.84
N MET A 300 -18.82 -3.98 6.33
CA MET A 300 -18.62 -5.43 6.21
C MET A 300 -18.56 -6.14 7.56
N ILE A 301 -17.83 -5.59 8.54
CA ILE A 301 -17.72 -6.12 9.90
C ILE A 301 -19.07 -6.14 10.64
N THR A 302 -19.94 -5.17 10.35
CA THR A 302 -21.25 -5.05 11.01
C THR A 302 -22.38 -5.67 10.18
N LYS A 303 -22.06 -6.24 9.00
CA LYS A 303 -23.02 -6.71 7.98
C LYS A 303 -24.13 -5.69 7.68
N ASN A 304 -23.83 -4.39 7.78
CA ASN A 304 -24.84 -3.35 7.64
C ASN A 304 -25.18 -3.11 6.15
N SER A 305 -26.12 -3.88 5.63
CA SER A 305 -26.51 -3.84 4.22
C SER A 305 -27.07 -2.48 3.78
N VAL A 306 -27.71 -1.73 4.68
CA VAL A 306 -28.25 -0.39 4.40
C VAL A 306 -27.12 0.61 4.15
N VAL A 307 -26.05 0.57 4.96
CA VAL A 307 -24.88 1.41 4.74
C VAL A 307 -24.10 0.96 3.50
N MET A 308 -23.99 -0.35 3.23
CA MET A 308 -23.35 -0.85 2.01
C MET A 308 -24.04 -0.35 0.74
N GLU A 309 -25.39 -0.41 0.71
CA GLU A 309 -26.22 0.12 -0.38
C GLU A 309 -25.94 1.61 -0.61
N TRP A 310 -25.97 2.40 0.47
CA TRP A 310 -25.64 3.82 0.41
C TRP A 310 -24.22 4.10 -0.10
N ILE A 311 -23.21 3.31 0.31
CA ILE A 311 -21.84 3.45 -0.21
C ILE A 311 -21.81 3.17 -1.71
N ILE A 312 -22.50 2.13 -2.18
CA ILE A 312 -22.57 1.80 -3.61
C ILE A 312 -23.12 3.00 -4.39
N ASP A 313 -24.23 3.58 -3.94
CA ASP A 313 -24.85 4.73 -4.60
C ASP A 313 -23.91 5.94 -4.70
N LYS A 314 -23.07 6.19 -3.68
CA LYS A 314 -22.14 7.33 -3.67
C LYS A 314 -20.83 7.07 -4.45
N VAL A 315 -20.39 5.82 -4.54
CA VAL A 315 -19.06 5.46 -5.07
C VAL A 315 -19.13 4.90 -6.49
N GLU A 316 -20.28 4.35 -6.94
CA GLU A 316 -20.38 3.60 -8.19
C GLU A 316 -19.89 4.39 -9.42
N ASP A 317 -20.18 5.70 -9.42
CA ASP A 317 -19.82 6.64 -10.48
C ASP A 317 -18.49 7.37 -10.23
N ASN A 318 -17.75 7.02 -9.18
CA ASN A 318 -16.48 7.65 -8.80
C ASN A 318 -15.36 6.64 -8.46
N LYS A 319 -14.99 5.82 -9.44
CA LYS A 319 -13.98 4.74 -9.29
C LYS A 319 -12.65 5.06 -9.97
N GLU A 320 -12.23 6.31 -9.99
CA GLU A 320 -11.00 6.70 -10.71
C GLU A 320 -9.74 6.11 -10.05
N GLU A 321 -8.99 5.30 -10.81
CA GLU A 321 -7.76 4.64 -10.38
C GLU A 321 -6.50 5.45 -10.79
N ASN A 322 -6.43 6.70 -10.33
CA ASN A 322 -5.33 7.60 -10.71
C ASN A 322 -3.95 7.21 -10.11
N TYR A 323 -3.92 6.40 -9.05
CA TYR A 323 -2.71 5.97 -8.35
C TYR A 323 -2.81 4.53 -7.85
N ILE A 324 -1.67 3.88 -7.55
CA ILE A 324 -1.63 2.48 -7.09
C ILE A 324 -2.44 2.29 -5.80
N PHE A 325 -2.36 3.24 -4.87
CA PHE A 325 -3.17 3.17 -3.65
C PHE A 325 -4.69 3.26 -3.90
N HIS A 326 -5.14 4.00 -4.93
CA HIS A 326 -6.55 4.01 -5.31
C HIS A 326 -7.02 2.62 -5.74
N ILE A 327 -6.20 1.91 -6.52
CA ILE A 327 -6.49 0.52 -6.91
C ILE A 327 -6.72 -0.32 -5.65
N ARG A 328 -5.82 -0.23 -4.66
CA ARG A 328 -5.92 -0.98 -3.40
C ARG A 328 -7.19 -0.65 -2.61
N HIS A 329 -7.57 0.63 -2.52
CA HIS A 329 -8.78 1.07 -1.83
C HIS A 329 -10.05 0.59 -2.58
N ILE A 330 -10.04 0.65 -3.90
CA ILE A 330 -11.15 0.19 -4.76
C ILE A 330 -11.35 -1.33 -4.68
N GLN A 331 -10.28 -2.11 -4.47
CA GLN A 331 -10.44 -3.55 -4.19
C GLN A 331 -11.33 -3.81 -2.97
N HIS A 332 -11.19 -3.01 -1.90
CA HIS A 332 -12.01 -3.15 -0.69
C HIS A 332 -13.48 -2.84 -0.99
N TYR A 333 -13.73 -1.80 -1.78
CA TYR A 333 -15.06 -1.44 -2.25
C TYR A 333 -15.71 -2.60 -3.04
N PHE A 334 -15.02 -3.18 -4.01
CA PHE A 334 -15.57 -4.28 -4.80
C PHE A 334 -15.84 -5.55 -3.98
N ILE A 335 -15.00 -5.84 -2.99
CA ILE A 335 -15.24 -6.94 -2.04
C ILE A 335 -16.50 -6.67 -1.22
N MET A 336 -16.67 -5.46 -0.69
CA MET A 336 -17.87 -5.04 0.03
C MET A 336 -19.12 -5.12 -0.84
N LYS A 337 -19.05 -4.62 -2.08
CA LYS A 337 -20.15 -4.70 -3.06
C LYS A 337 -20.54 -6.15 -3.36
N SER A 338 -19.55 -7.04 -3.44
CA SER A 338 -19.80 -8.47 -3.60
C SER A 338 -20.47 -9.10 -2.38
N LEU A 339 -20.07 -8.71 -1.17
CA LEU A 339 -20.73 -9.14 0.06
C LEU A 339 -22.17 -8.62 0.14
N TYR A 340 -22.41 -7.37 -0.26
CA TYR A 340 -23.74 -6.78 -0.34
C TYR A 340 -24.70 -7.59 -1.22
N PHE A 341 -24.31 -7.94 -2.44
CA PHE A 341 -25.16 -8.75 -3.30
C PHE A 341 -25.36 -10.18 -2.78
N ALA A 342 -24.39 -10.72 -2.04
CA ALA A 342 -24.58 -11.99 -1.33
C ALA A 342 -25.62 -11.86 -0.20
N LEU A 343 -25.61 -10.76 0.57
CA LEU A 343 -26.62 -10.45 1.59
C LEU A 343 -28.04 -10.35 0.98
N LYS A 344 -28.17 -9.70 -0.18
CA LYS A 344 -29.45 -9.54 -0.90
C LYS A 344 -29.86 -10.78 -1.71
N LYS A 345 -29.05 -11.86 -1.70
CA LYS A 345 -29.24 -13.09 -2.49
C LYS A 345 -29.27 -12.86 -4.01
N GLU A 346 -28.62 -11.80 -4.48
CA GLU A 346 -28.53 -11.40 -5.88
C GLU A 346 -27.36 -12.09 -6.60
N ARG A 347 -27.57 -13.35 -7.00
CA ARG A 347 -26.51 -14.21 -7.53
C ARG A 347 -25.83 -13.68 -8.80
N LYS A 348 -26.56 -13.00 -9.67
CA LYS A 348 -26.02 -12.48 -10.94
C LYS A 348 -25.05 -11.33 -10.66
N GLN A 349 -25.50 -10.35 -9.89
CA GLN A 349 -24.74 -9.16 -9.50
C GLN A 349 -23.52 -9.55 -8.66
N PHE A 350 -23.65 -10.53 -7.75
CA PHE A 350 -22.52 -11.11 -7.02
C PHE A 350 -21.43 -11.65 -7.97
N LYS A 351 -21.81 -12.40 -9.01
CA LYS A 351 -20.85 -12.95 -9.98
C LYS A 351 -20.17 -11.85 -10.79
N GLU A 352 -20.88 -10.76 -11.08
CA GLU A 352 -20.33 -9.61 -11.80
C GLU A 352 -19.35 -8.83 -10.91
N SER A 353 -19.73 -8.49 -9.68
CA SER A 353 -18.85 -7.80 -8.73
C SER A 353 -17.59 -8.59 -8.39
N ARG A 354 -17.70 -9.93 -8.31
CA ARG A 354 -16.56 -10.81 -8.03
C ARG A 354 -15.45 -10.74 -9.08
N LYS A 355 -15.79 -10.42 -10.34
CA LYS A 355 -14.80 -10.29 -11.42
C LYS A 355 -13.96 -9.00 -11.31
N LEU A 356 -14.40 -8.05 -10.50
CA LEU A 356 -13.79 -6.72 -10.39
C LEU A 356 -12.68 -6.64 -9.34
N TYR A 357 -12.47 -7.70 -8.55
CA TYR A 357 -11.45 -7.69 -7.50
C TYR A 357 -10.51 -8.89 -7.50
N SER A 358 -9.30 -8.64 -7.00
CA SER A 358 -8.31 -9.63 -6.57
C SER A 358 -7.85 -9.26 -5.17
N VAL A 359 -7.86 -10.23 -4.25
CA VAL A 359 -7.46 -9.99 -2.87
C VAL A 359 -5.97 -9.63 -2.77
N GLU A 360 -5.16 -10.10 -3.71
CA GLU A 360 -3.74 -9.79 -3.85
C GLU A 360 -3.48 -8.33 -4.21
N ALA A 361 -4.42 -7.69 -4.92
CA ALA A 361 -4.37 -6.28 -5.25
C ALA A 361 -4.85 -5.37 -4.11
N GLY A 362 -5.37 -5.93 -3.02
CA GLY A 362 -5.82 -5.18 -1.85
C GLY A 362 -4.69 -4.69 -0.93
N SER A 363 -5.04 -3.88 0.06
CA SER A 363 -4.11 -3.46 1.12
C SER A 363 -3.63 -4.65 1.95
N THR A 364 -2.30 -4.82 2.04
CA THR A 364 -1.66 -5.97 2.68
C THR A 364 -2.03 -6.13 4.16
N SER A 365 -2.17 -5.03 4.90
CA SER A 365 -2.53 -5.07 6.33
C SER A 365 -3.98 -5.52 6.60
N TYR A 366 -4.83 -5.55 5.58
CA TYR A 366 -6.24 -5.95 5.66
C TYR A 366 -6.52 -7.31 5.04
N LYS A 367 -5.51 -7.95 4.43
CA LYS A 367 -5.69 -9.12 3.55
C LYS A 367 -6.50 -10.22 4.22
N GLU A 368 -6.11 -10.66 5.41
CA GLU A 368 -6.78 -11.75 6.12
C GLU A 368 -8.23 -11.41 6.52
N MET A 369 -8.51 -10.14 6.81
CA MET A 369 -9.88 -9.67 7.10
C MET A 369 -10.75 -9.66 5.83
N LEU A 370 -10.19 -9.22 4.70
CA LEU A 370 -10.90 -9.24 3.42
C LEU A 370 -11.21 -10.67 2.96
N GLU A 371 -10.29 -11.60 3.18
CA GLU A 371 -10.48 -13.02 2.88
C GLU A 371 -11.70 -13.59 3.62
N ILE A 372 -11.96 -13.21 4.88
CA ILE A 372 -13.18 -13.60 5.59
C ILE A 372 -14.41 -13.20 4.79
N PHE A 373 -14.52 -11.92 4.39
CA PHE A 373 -15.71 -11.41 3.72
C PHE A 373 -15.92 -12.05 2.35
N ILE A 374 -14.82 -12.34 1.64
CA ILE A 374 -14.85 -13.09 0.38
C ILE A 374 -15.41 -14.50 0.60
N ILE A 375 -14.91 -15.21 1.62
CA ILE A 375 -15.37 -16.58 1.96
C ILE A 375 -16.86 -16.54 2.34
N ILE A 376 -17.27 -15.61 3.18
CA ILE A 376 -18.68 -15.44 3.60
C ILE A 376 -19.58 -15.23 2.38
N ALA A 377 -19.21 -14.34 1.47
CA ALA A 377 -20.02 -14.04 0.28
C ALA A 377 -20.11 -15.27 -0.65
N GLN A 378 -19.00 -15.99 -0.87
CA GLN A 378 -18.98 -17.20 -1.69
C GLN A 378 -19.80 -18.34 -1.08
N TYR A 379 -19.76 -18.50 0.24
CA TYR A 379 -20.45 -19.56 0.96
C TYR A 379 -21.96 -19.58 0.68
N GLN A 380 -22.58 -18.40 0.51
CA GLN A 380 -24.02 -18.28 0.28
C GLN A 380 -24.49 -18.96 -1.01
N PHE A 381 -23.64 -18.96 -2.05
CA PHE A 381 -23.97 -19.47 -3.37
C PHE A 381 -23.25 -20.77 -3.74
N ALA A 382 -22.43 -21.29 -2.83
CA ALA A 382 -21.66 -22.51 -2.99
C ALA A 382 -22.54 -23.77 -2.93
N ASN A 383 -22.16 -24.80 -3.68
CA ASN A 383 -22.76 -26.14 -3.58
C ASN A 383 -22.30 -26.88 -2.30
N ALA A 384 -22.83 -28.08 -2.04
CA ALA A 384 -22.57 -28.80 -0.79
C ALA A 384 -21.07 -29.07 -0.52
N SER A 385 -20.32 -29.52 -1.52
CA SER A 385 -18.89 -29.82 -1.36
C SER A 385 -18.06 -28.54 -1.20
N GLU A 386 -18.36 -27.50 -1.98
CA GLU A 386 -17.74 -26.19 -1.87
C GLU A 386 -17.98 -25.55 -0.50
N ARG A 387 -19.19 -25.68 0.06
CA ARG A 387 -19.52 -25.16 1.40
C ARG A 387 -18.66 -25.77 2.49
N ILE A 388 -18.37 -27.07 2.43
CA ILE A 388 -17.48 -27.74 3.38
C ILE A 388 -16.07 -27.13 3.31
N ASN A 389 -15.54 -26.97 2.09
CA ASN A 389 -14.21 -26.38 1.88
C ASN A 389 -14.15 -24.93 2.36
N LEU A 390 -15.12 -24.10 2.00
CA LEU A 390 -15.20 -22.69 2.42
C LEU A 390 -15.36 -22.55 3.94
N LYS A 391 -16.17 -23.41 4.57
CA LYS A 391 -16.29 -23.45 6.05
C LYS A 391 -14.95 -23.77 6.70
N ASN A 392 -14.22 -24.77 6.19
CA ASN A 392 -12.89 -25.12 6.71
C ASN A 392 -11.89 -23.96 6.55
N GLN A 393 -11.89 -23.30 5.39
CA GLN A 393 -11.05 -22.11 5.16
C GLN A 393 -11.41 -20.97 6.11
N TYR A 394 -12.71 -20.68 6.29
CA TYR A 394 -13.20 -19.69 7.23
C TYR A 394 -12.71 -19.97 8.66
N LEU A 395 -12.88 -21.21 9.15
CA LEU A 395 -12.44 -21.63 10.48
C LEU A 395 -10.92 -21.51 10.67
N GLN A 396 -10.13 -21.84 9.65
CA GLN A 396 -8.68 -21.68 9.70
C GLN A 396 -8.27 -20.21 9.77
N THR A 397 -8.92 -19.34 9.01
CA THR A 397 -8.62 -17.90 8.99
C THR A 397 -9.06 -17.23 10.30
N THR A 398 -10.26 -17.48 10.79
CA THR A 398 -10.78 -16.89 12.04
C THR A 398 -9.98 -17.33 13.26
N LYS A 399 -9.52 -18.58 13.30
CA LYS A 399 -8.59 -19.07 14.34
C LYS A 399 -7.29 -18.28 14.41
N LYS A 400 -6.76 -17.82 13.27
CA LYS A 400 -5.55 -16.97 13.22
C LYS A 400 -5.81 -15.56 13.73
N LEU A 401 -7.00 -15.02 13.43
CA LEU A 401 -7.39 -13.65 13.77
C LEU A 401 -7.78 -13.49 15.24
N THR A 402 -8.25 -14.58 15.86
CA THR A 402 -8.59 -14.64 17.28
C THR A 402 -9.71 -13.69 17.72
N TYR A 403 -10.62 -13.33 16.83
CA TYR A 403 -11.79 -12.49 17.16
C TYR A 403 -13.05 -13.34 17.44
N PRO A 404 -13.62 -13.27 18.66
CA PRO A 404 -14.88 -13.90 19.01
C PRO A 404 -16.06 -13.59 18.07
N LEU A 405 -16.10 -12.38 17.47
CA LEU A 405 -17.16 -12.00 16.54
C LEU A 405 -17.29 -12.95 15.33
N PHE A 406 -16.17 -13.49 14.84
CA PHE A 406 -16.14 -14.34 13.65
C PHE A 406 -16.31 -15.82 13.99
N ASP A 407 -17.41 -16.13 14.67
CA ASP A 407 -17.83 -17.51 14.97
C ASP A 407 -18.46 -18.20 13.73
N GLU A 408 -18.90 -19.44 13.88
CA GLU A 408 -19.58 -20.16 12.80
C GLU A 408 -20.91 -19.55 12.40
N ASN A 409 -21.64 -18.92 13.33
CA ASN A 409 -22.90 -18.25 13.03
C ASN A 409 -22.68 -17.02 12.14
N TYR A 410 -21.56 -16.33 12.34
CA TYR A 410 -21.18 -15.19 11.52
C TYR A 410 -20.92 -15.57 10.04
N LEU A 411 -20.58 -16.83 9.74
CA LEU A 411 -20.47 -17.30 8.35
C LEU A 411 -21.82 -17.30 7.61
N ILE A 412 -22.91 -17.49 8.34
CA ILE A 412 -24.26 -17.58 7.79
C ILE A 412 -24.87 -16.17 7.76
N LEU A 413 -25.23 -15.69 6.57
CA LEU A 413 -25.76 -14.33 6.42
C LEU A 413 -27.22 -14.18 6.84
N SER A 414 -27.95 -15.29 7.03
CA SER A 414 -29.34 -15.30 7.51
C SER A 414 -29.50 -15.32 9.03
N ALA A 415 -28.40 -15.43 9.79
CA ALA A 415 -28.41 -15.28 11.23
C ALA A 415 -28.15 -13.79 11.54
N ILE A 416 -29.22 -13.05 11.86
CA ILE A 416 -29.06 -11.75 12.52
C ILE A 416 -28.54 -12.06 13.93
N PRO A 417 -27.45 -11.42 14.41
CA PRO A 417 -26.98 -11.59 15.77
C PRO A 417 -28.00 -11.12 16.81
#